data_AF-A0A820GLF1-F1
#
_entry.id   AF-A0A820GLF1-F1
#
_cell.length_a   1.000
_cell.length_b   1.000
_cell.length_c   1.000
_cell.angle_alpha   90.00
_cell.angle_beta   90.00
_cell.angle_gamma   90.00
#
_symmetry.space_group_name_H-M   'P 1'
#
loop_
_entity.id
_entity.type
_entity.pdbx_description
1 polymer ?
#
loop_
_entity_poly.entity_id
_entity_poly.type
_entity_poly.pdbx_seq_one_letter_code
_entity_poly.pdbx_strand_id
1 'polypeptide(L)'
;MNTRVSMSDALSNVEVLYELPLIDSQPSVEGANNAIVYEANFDTNFEDKTAYITGISKYIEEAVLHSNLSLLLEQGYQHAMTLYTWRCCSRAIPT
;
A
#
# COMPACT_ATOMS: atom_id res chain seq x y z
N MET A 1 -10.58 33.85 -6.48
CA MET A 1 -11.53 34.64 -7.28
C MET A 1 -12.87 33.92 -7.25
N ASN A 2 -13.87 34.44 -6.52
CA ASN A 2 -15.21 33.85 -6.49
C ASN A 2 -15.93 34.16 -7.80
N THR A 3 -15.76 33.29 -8.79
CA THR A 3 -16.53 33.34 -10.04
C THR A 3 -17.97 33.00 -9.72
N ARG A 4 -18.86 34.00 -9.78
CA ARG A 4 -20.30 33.80 -9.68
C ARG A 4 -20.71 32.86 -10.82
N VAL A 5 -21.12 31.64 -10.48
CA VAL A 5 -21.65 30.67 -11.44
C VAL A 5 -22.93 31.26 -12.03
N SER A 6 -23.04 31.30 -13.36
CA SER A 6 -24.25 31.79 -14.00
C SER A 6 -25.37 30.74 -13.90
N MET A 7 -26.63 31.16 -13.92
CA MET A 7 -27.77 30.23 -13.92
C MET A 7 -27.68 29.22 -15.07
N SER A 8 -27.18 29.66 -16.22
CA SER A 8 -26.98 28.82 -17.41
C SER A 8 -25.96 27.71 -17.15
N ASP A 9 -24.86 28.03 -16.46
CA ASP A 9 -23.83 27.03 -16.12
C ASP A 9 -24.38 26.00 -15.12
N ALA A 10 -25.18 26.45 -14.16
CA ALA A 10 -25.81 25.57 -13.19
C ALA A 10 -26.80 24.59 -13.86
N LEU A 11 -27.58 25.04 -14.83
CA LEU A 11 -28.49 24.20 -15.62
C LEU A 11 -27.73 23.22 -16.51
N SER A 12 -26.69 23.70 -17.21
CA SER A 12 -25.86 22.85 -18.07
C SER A 12 -25.19 21.72 -17.29
N ASN A 13 -24.71 21.98 -16.07
CA ASN A 13 -24.14 20.94 -15.22
C ASN A 13 -25.16 19.85 -14.84
N VAL A 14 -26.44 20.20 -14.70
CA VAL A 14 -27.50 19.22 -14.39
C VAL A 14 -27.86 18.41 -15.63
N GLU A 15 -27.85 19.01 -16.82
CA GLU A 15 -28.08 18.28 -18.08
C GLU A 15 -27.03 17.19 -18.32
N VAL A 16 -25.76 17.45 -17.99
CA VAL A 16 -24.67 16.45 -18.11
C VAL A 16 -24.92 15.21 -17.24
N LEU A 17 -25.62 15.34 -16.10
CA LEU A 17 -25.92 14.20 -15.23
C LEU A 17 -26.96 13.24 -15.85
N TYR A 18 -27.82 13.71 -16.75
CA TYR A 18 -28.79 12.88 -17.45
C TYR A 18 -28.14 12.03 -18.55
N GLU A 19 -27.02 12.48 -19.11
CA GLU A 19 -26.27 11.75 -20.14
C GLU A 19 -25.28 10.74 -19.56
N LEU A 20 -25.12 10.72 -18.23
CA LEU A 20 -24.16 9.85 -17.57
C LEU A 20 -24.68 8.40 -17.62
N PRO A 21 -23.97 7.46 -18.26
CA PRO A 21 -24.41 6.08 -18.35
C PRO A 21 -24.43 5.47 -16.94
N LEU A 22 -25.62 5.08 -16.48
CA LEU A 22 -25.76 4.31 -15.25
C LEU A 22 -25.28 2.88 -15.53
N ILE A 23 -24.32 2.42 -14.74
CA ILE A 23 -23.89 1.02 -14.80
C ILE A 23 -24.99 0.19 -14.13
N ASP A 24 -25.92 -0.32 -14.93
CA ASP A 24 -27.07 -1.14 -14.47
C ASP A 24 -26.65 -2.46 -13.78
N SER A 25 -25.37 -2.80 -13.80
CA SER A 25 -24.82 -4.00 -13.15
C SER A 25 -24.08 -3.65 -11.87
N GLN A 26 -24.79 -3.09 -10.89
CA GLN A 26 -24.27 -3.07 -9.53
C GLN A 26 -24.33 -4.50 -8.99
N PRO A 27 -23.21 -5.12 -8.59
CA PRO A 27 -23.24 -6.48 -8.07
C PRO A 27 -24.05 -6.50 -6.78
N SER A 28 -25.22 -7.12 -6.81
CA SER A 28 -26.03 -7.38 -5.63
C SER A 28 -25.35 -8.51 -4.85
N VAL A 29 -24.55 -8.16 -3.85
CA VAL A 29 -24.09 -9.13 -2.85
C VAL A 29 -25.22 -9.33 -1.85
N GLU A 30 -26.16 -10.22 -2.19
CA GLU A 30 -27.08 -10.77 -1.20
C GLU A 30 -26.42 -12.00 -0.58
N GLY A 31 -26.29 -12.01 0.75
CA GLY A 31 -25.81 -13.18 1.46
C GLY A 31 -26.82 -14.31 1.31
N ALA A 32 -26.40 -15.44 0.72
CA ALA A 32 -27.24 -16.62 0.69
C ALA A 32 -27.63 -17.00 2.13
N ASN A 33 -28.92 -17.27 2.36
CA ASN A 33 -29.41 -17.85 3.61
C ASN A 33 -28.92 -19.30 3.74
N ASN A 34 -27.63 -19.48 4.02
CA ASN A 34 -27.07 -20.77 4.38
C ASN A 34 -27.12 -20.93 5.89
N ALA A 35 -27.77 -21.99 6.35
CA ALA A 35 -27.65 -22.42 7.73
C ALA A 35 -26.20 -22.82 7.98
N ILE A 36 -25.49 -22.04 8.81
CA ILE A 36 -24.15 -22.43 9.27
C ILE A 36 -24.36 -23.50 10.34
N VAL A 37 -24.21 -24.76 9.95
CA VAL A 37 -24.09 -25.86 10.91
C VAL A 37 -22.69 -25.75 11.50
N TYR A 38 -22.58 -25.11 12.67
CA TYR A 38 -21.32 -25.06 13.41
C TYR A 38 -21.14 -26.37 14.15
N GLU A 39 -20.28 -27.24 13.61
CA GLU A 39 -19.81 -28.44 14.30
C GLU A 39 -18.43 -28.13 14.89
N ALA A 40 -18.35 -28.09 16.22
CA ALA A 40 -17.08 -27.86 16.90
C ALA A 40 -16.21 -29.12 16.80
N ASN A 41 -15.16 -29.06 15.97
CA ASN A 41 -14.14 -30.10 15.93
C ASN A 41 -13.23 -29.94 17.16
N PHE A 42 -13.26 -30.93 18.06
CA PHE A 42 -12.39 -31.00 19.24
C PHE A 42 -11.10 -31.81 18.98
N ASP A 43 -10.81 -32.15 17.72
CA ASP A 43 -9.57 -32.80 17.37
C ASP A 43 -8.38 -31.87 17.67
N THR A 44 -7.46 -32.36 18.51
CA THR A 44 -6.22 -31.68 18.88
C THR A 44 -5.10 -31.91 17.87
N ASN A 45 -5.35 -32.67 16.81
CA ASN A 45 -4.43 -32.72 15.67
C ASN A 45 -4.31 -31.32 15.10
N PHE A 46 -3.08 -30.79 15.07
CA PHE A 46 -2.77 -29.44 14.61
C PHE A 46 -2.98 -29.33 13.09
N GLU A 47 -4.23 -29.37 12.64
CA GLU A 47 -4.62 -29.40 11.22
C GLU A 47 -4.22 -28.11 10.50
N ASP A 48 -4.15 -26.99 11.23
CA ASP A 48 -3.70 -25.68 10.75
C ASP A 48 -2.17 -25.56 10.65
N LYS A 49 -1.42 -26.66 10.73
CA LYS A 49 0.06 -26.67 10.60
C LYS A 49 0.55 -25.88 9.39
N THR A 50 -0.12 -26.03 8.25
CA THR A 50 0.26 -25.35 7.01
C THR A 50 0.06 -23.83 7.14
N ALA A 51 -1.08 -23.39 7.68
CA ALA A 51 -1.34 -21.97 7.92
C ALA A 51 -0.35 -21.36 8.93
N TYR A 52 0.01 -22.11 9.98
CA TYR A 52 1.02 -21.71 10.95
C TYR A 52 2.41 -21.56 10.33
N ILE A 53 2.84 -22.53 9.51
CA ILE A 53 4.13 -22.47 8.80
C ILE A 53 4.15 -21.28 7.84
N THR A 54 3.08 -21.05 7.09
CA THR A 54 2.96 -19.90 6.18
C THR A 54 3.00 -18.57 6.94
N GLY A 55 2.29 -18.48 8.06
CA GLY A 55 2.28 -17.30 8.92
C GLY A 55 3.68 -16.98 9.47
N ILE A 56 4.39 -17.97 9.98
CA ILE A 56 5.76 -17.79 10.48
C ILE A 56 6.73 -17.44 9.35
N SER A 57 6.61 -18.10 8.19
CA SER A 57 7.49 -17.86 7.04
C SER A 57 7.45 -16.40 6.60
N LYS A 58 6.25 -15.79 6.60
CA LYS A 58 6.06 -14.37 6.31
C LYS A 58 6.87 -13.48 7.27
N TYR A 59 6.75 -13.69 8.58
CA TYR A 59 7.45 -12.86 9.56
C TYR A 59 8.97 -13.03 9.51
N ILE A 60 9.45 -14.24 9.22
CA ILE A 60 10.88 -14.50 9.02
C ILE A 60 11.38 -13.73 7.80
N GLU A 61 10.65 -13.77 6.68
CA GLU A 61 11.01 -13.05 5.47
C GLU A 61 11.01 -11.53 5.68
N GLU A 62 10.00 -10.99 6.37
CA GLU A 62 9.96 -9.57 6.75
C GLU A 62 11.16 -9.18 7.62
N ALA A 63 11.56 -10.01 8.59
CA ALA A 63 12.73 -9.76 9.43
C ALA A 63 14.05 -9.77 8.64
N VAL A 64 14.20 -10.68 7.68
CA VAL A 64 15.36 -10.73 6.77
C VAL A 64 15.41 -9.46 5.91
N LEU A 65 14.28 -9.04 5.34
CA LEU A 65 14.20 -7.83 4.52
C LEU A 65 14.54 -6.59 5.35
N HIS A 66 14.00 -6.48 6.57
CA HIS A 66 14.31 -5.39 7.50
C HIS A 66 15.82 -5.32 7.85
N SER A 67 16.45 -6.46 8.06
CA SER A 67 17.91 -6.54 8.29
C SER A 67 18.70 -6.01 7.09
N ASN A 68 18.32 -6.40 5.88
CA ASN A 68 18.97 -5.93 4.65
C ASN A 68 18.83 -4.41 4.45
N LEU A 69 17.65 -3.85 4.74
CA LEU A 69 17.43 -2.40 4.68
C LEU A 69 18.30 -1.65 5.71
N SER A 70 18.47 -2.22 6.89
CA SER A 70 19.32 -1.65 7.94
C SER A 70 20.79 -1.59 7.49
N LEU A 71 21.28 -2.61 6.80
CA LEU A 71 22.61 -2.63 6.19
C LEU A 71 22.78 -1.55 5.12
N LEU A 72 21.79 -1.37 4.25
CA LEU A 72 21.78 -0.31 3.23
C LEU A 72 21.78 1.09 3.84
N LEU A 73 21.04 1.30 4.93
CA LEU A 73 21.02 2.56 5.67
C LEU A 73 22.42 2.91 6.18
N GLU A 74 23.11 1.94 6.79
CA GLU A 74 24.47 2.13 7.30
C GLU A 74 25.46 2.48 6.17
N GLN A 75 25.38 1.79 5.03
CA GLN A 75 26.19 2.12 3.86
C GLN A 75 25.91 3.54 3.35
N GLY A 76 24.64 3.92 3.26
CA GLY A 76 24.23 5.27 2.88
C GLY A 76 24.79 6.34 3.83
N TYR A 77 24.81 6.05 5.13
CA TYR A 77 25.40 6.92 6.14
C TYR A 77 26.91 7.13 5.92
N GLN A 78 27.66 6.08 5.63
CA GLN A 78 29.10 6.18 5.33
C GLN A 78 29.37 7.04 4.09
N HIS A 79 28.56 6.89 3.04
CA HIS A 79 28.66 7.73 1.85
C HIS A 79 28.31 9.19 2.13
N ALA A 80 27.25 9.44 2.90
CA ALA A 80 26.86 10.79 3.30
C ALA A 80 27.95 11.48 4.13
N MET A 81 28.56 10.76 5.08
CA MET A 81 29.69 11.26 5.87
C MET A 81 30.89 11.60 4.99
N THR A 82 31.20 10.73 4.02
CA THR A 82 32.28 10.97 3.05
C THR A 82 32.04 12.24 2.25
N LEU A 83 30.84 12.43 1.70
CA LEU A 83 30.48 13.62 0.94
C LEU A 83 30.48 14.89 1.80
N TYR A 84 29.96 14.80 3.03
CA TYR A 84 29.92 15.92 3.96
C TYR A 84 31.32 16.41 4.33
N THR A 85 32.25 15.48 4.53
CA THR A 85 33.64 15.80 4.88
C THR A 85 34.53 16.06 3.67
N TRP A 86 34.03 15.84 2.45
CA TRP A 86 34.78 16.03 1.22
C TRP A 86 35.11 17.51 0.99
N ARG A 87 36.40 17.83 0.94
CA ARG A 87 36.89 19.17 0.58
C ARG A 87 37.40 19.20 -0.86
N CYS A 88 37.37 20.38 -1.45
CA CYS A 88 37.78 20.58 -2.84
C CYS A 88 39.26 20.22 -3.06
N CYS A 89 39.53 19.09 -3.72
CA CYS A 89 40.89 18.62 -4.00
C CYS A 89 41.62 19.50 -5.03
N SER A 90 40.89 20.14 -5.95
CA SER A 90 41.50 20.98 -6.99
C SER A 90 42.24 22.20 -6.42
N ARG A 91 41.88 22.65 -5.22
CA ARG A 91 42.59 23.74 -4.52
C ARG A 91 43.99 23.38 -4.06
N ALA A 92 44.32 22.08 -3.98
CA ALA A 92 45.64 21.60 -3.59
C ALA A 92 46.55 21.26 -4.77
N ILE A 93 46.03 21.36 -6.01
CA ILE A 93 46.80 21.06 -7.22
C ILE A 93 47.59 22.33 -7.61
N PRO A 94 48.93 22.25 -7.77
CA PRO A 94 49.71 23.39 -8.23
C PRO A 94 49.36 23.72 -9.68
N THR A 95 48.99 24.99 -9.92
CA THR A 95 48.80 25.58 -11.25
C THR A 95 50.12 26.01 -11.86
#